data_AF-A0A5N8VNW8-F1
#
_entry.id   AF-A0A5N8VNW8-F1
#
_cell.length_a   1.000
_cell.length_b   1.000
_cell.length_c   1.000
_cell.angle_alpha   90.00
_cell.angle_beta   90.00
_cell.angle_gamma   90.00
#
_symmetry.space_group_name_H-M   'P 1'
#
loop_
_entity.id
_entity.type
_entity.pdbx_description
1 polymer ?
#
loop_
_entity_poly.entity_id
_entity_poly.type
_entity_poly.pdbx_seq_one_letter_code
_entity_poly.pdbx_strand_id
1 'polypeptide(L)'
;MKSPAELDNVPWHDLTHAYGPAADVPELIRALYEDEESAAEAIDELYGTIHHQGTVYDASAPAVAFLAHAVLHAPGKRDELLMMLAVLADHDPTAVDSPRWPGSPTAAICAELCRVLPELLPCLDDDERAVRRAAIRTVAAVADLIPARPRDHVVARLDTLYADDPVPAVRADALVALDRFGRETAALDHPLPEVRLAAALLGMERSVPPYPAELVEVVAEDGPETGREDDFPWSDTTTQEERLTRLLTRDPDSGLTVAARWIAAGDHASHGSWLAQDIAEQWRDREAEVLNLLLAALPHQQDTRALTGRLRSVAAWIDFLPEPGTDLRNTLHRYAVTDEESAEPALLALTRSRDPRALDLVLRRPGAQLIAAATRRFPDAADLLIPVIRRELAAGATGNAGIALIEALAPFGAAARRAEPELVDCLRTGRAAIVAARRLGHNGVRTREITDLLHRATQDTDGSLTTAAAVAHHQLTGDLDTVLRVFEPLLSGRGRSHWYLSRLEPLGGAAAPLLPSIEPLLDDERDWTRMAAAQAHHRITGSPDRAVPVLVALVGATPVGLSALKALAATGRVPAELGPTLRSFADSPRRLLGDTRLRGETHPDAELRAVARTLLTSD
;
A
#
# COMPACT_ATOMS: atom_id res chain seq x y z
N MET A 1 -36.05 1.67 23.37
CA MET A 1 -35.08 0.61 22.97
C MET A 1 -35.75 -0.77 22.99
N LYS A 2 -35.03 -1.89 22.86
CA LYS A 2 -35.58 -3.27 23.00
C LYS A 2 -34.73 -4.08 23.98
N SER A 3 -35.37 -4.84 24.86
CA SER A 3 -34.66 -5.66 25.86
C SER A 3 -34.18 -7.00 25.28
N PRO A 4 -33.19 -7.69 25.88
CA PRO A 4 -32.74 -9.01 25.43
C PRO A 4 -33.86 -10.07 25.36
N ALA A 5 -34.94 -9.90 26.12
CA ALA A 5 -36.11 -10.77 26.09
C ALA A 5 -36.88 -10.73 24.75
N GLU A 6 -36.64 -9.70 23.94
CA GLU A 6 -37.30 -9.51 22.65
C GLU A 6 -36.43 -9.96 21.45
N LEU A 7 -35.22 -10.49 21.69
CA LEU A 7 -34.30 -10.92 20.63
C LEU A 7 -34.91 -11.98 19.73
N ASP A 8 -35.67 -12.91 20.30
CA ASP A 8 -36.29 -14.02 19.55
C ASP A 8 -37.46 -13.56 18.65
N ASN A 9 -37.88 -12.28 18.74
CA ASN A 9 -38.89 -11.69 17.87
C ASN A 9 -38.34 -11.20 16.53
N VAL A 10 -37.01 -11.17 16.37
CA VAL A 10 -36.34 -10.79 15.12
C VAL A 10 -35.94 -12.06 14.36
N PRO A 11 -36.23 -12.19 13.06
CA PRO A 11 -35.92 -13.38 12.28
C PRO A 11 -34.42 -13.42 11.89
N TRP A 12 -33.52 -13.52 12.87
CA TRP A 12 -32.06 -13.46 12.67
C TRP A 12 -31.51 -14.45 11.65
N HIS A 13 -32.15 -15.61 11.51
CA HIS A 13 -31.78 -16.66 10.54
C HIS A 13 -32.01 -16.23 9.08
N ASP A 14 -32.90 -15.26 8.85
CA ASP A 14 -33.19 -14.71 7.52
C ASP A 14 -32.30 -13.49 7.21
N LEU A 15 -31.53 -13.02 8.20
CA LEU A 15 -30.60 -11.89 8.06
C LEU A 15 -29.18 -12.39 7.85
N THR A 16 -28.35 -11.53 7.26
CA THR A 16 -26.93 -11.81 7.03
C THR A 16 -26.03 -10.82 7.76
N HIS A 17 -24.83 -11.29 8.09
CA HIS A 17 -23.69 -10.53 8.62
C HIS A 17 -22.43 -10.90 7.81
N ALA A 18 -21.24 -10.43 8.18
CA ALA A 18 -19.99 -10.65 7.44
C ALA A 18 -19.66 -12.11 7.07
N TYR A 19 -20.01 -13.08 7.93
CA TYR A 19 -19.66 -14.49 7.76
C TYR A 19 -20.83 -15.39 7.30
N GLY A 20 -21.97 -14.82 6.89
CA GLY A 20 -23.16 -15.59 6.48
C GLY A 20 -24.41 -15.27 7.32
N PRO A 21 -25.29 -16.26 7.59
CA PRO A 21 -26.52 -16.06 8.36
C PRO A 21 -26.24 -15.57 9.78
N ALA A 22 -27.02 -14.60 10.27
CA ALA A 22 -26.79 -13.90 11.53
C ALA A 22 -27.44 -14.59 12.77
N ALA A 23 -27.53 -15.93 12.76
CA ALA A 23 -28.24 -16.70 13.79
C ALA A 23 -27.55 -16.68 15.16
N ASP A 24 -26.27 -16.31 15.20
CA ASP A 24 -25.38 -16.17 16.35
C ASP A 24 -25.47 -14.80 17.06
N VAL A 25 -25.85 -13.74 16.33
CA VAL A 25 -25.99 -12.37 16.86
C VAL A 25 -26.81 -12.27 18.17
N PRO A 26 -27.93 -13.01 18.36
CA PRO A 26 -28.67 -12.99 19.62
C PRO A 26 -27.87 -13.46 20.83
N GLU A 27 -26.99 -14.44 20.67
CA GLU A 27 -26.15 -14.94 21.76
C GLU A 27 -25.08 -13.91 22.13
N LEU A 28 -24.46 -13.28 21.12
CA LEU A 28 -23.52 -12.17 21.32
C LEU A 28 -24.16 -11.00 22.09
N ILE A 29 -25.39 -10.60 21.73
CA ILE A 29 -26.10 -9.51 22.44
C ILE A 29 -26.45 -9.91 23.89
N ARG A 30 -26.75 -11.18 24.17
CA ARG A 30 -27.00 -11.64 25.55
C ARG A 30 -25.73 -11.64 26.38
N ALA A 31 -24.59 -12.02 25.79
CA ALA A 31 -23.28 -12.03 26.45
C ALA A 31 -22.85 -10.63 26.97
N LEU A 32 -23.35 -9.54 26.36
CA LEU A 32 -23.15 -8.18 26.86
C LEU A 32 -23.65 -7.95 28.31
N TYR A 33 -24.56 -8.78 28.80
CA TYR A 33 -25.16 -8.68 30.15
C TYR A 33 -24.53 -9.66 31.15
N GLU A 34 -23.52 -10.40 30.73
CA GLU A 34 -22.81 -11.37 31.57
C GLU A 34 -21.67 -10.67 32.33
N ASP A 35 -20.50 -11.30 32.45
CA ASP A 35 -19.31 -10.70 33.05
C ASP A 35 -18.51 -9.84 32.05
N GLU A 36 -17.52 -9.11 32.55
CA GLU A 36 -16.73 -8.16 31.77
C GLU A 36 -15.91 -8.81 30.64
N GLU A 37 -15.42 -10.03 30.84
CA GLU A 37 -14.64 -10.77 29.83
C GLU A 37 -15.56 -11.19 28.68
N SER A 38 -16.71 -11.79 29.03
CA SER A 38 -17.74 -12.19 28.06
C SER A 38 -18.29 -10.99 27.27
N ALA A 39 -18.50 -9.84 27.92
CA ALA A 39 -18.94 -8.63 27.26
C ALA A 39 -17.89 -8.06 26.29
N ALA A 40 -16.61 -8.08 26.67
CA ALA A 40 -15.53 -7.62 25.81
C ALA A 40 -15.38 -8.50 24.56
N GLU A 41 -15.38 -9.83 24.71
CA GLU A 41 -15.35 -10.77 23.58
C GLU A 41 -16.57 -10.57 22.66
N ALA A 42 -17.76 -10.39 23.24
CA ALA A 42 -18.97 -10.15 22.47
C ALA A 42 -18.93 -8.84 21.67
N ILE A 43 -18.35 -7.77 22.22
CA ILE A 43 -18.17 -6.50 21.51
C ILE A 43 -17.22 -6.69 20.31
N ASP A 44 -16.09 -7.36 20.52
CA ASP A 44 -15.11 -7.64 19.45
C ASP A 44 -15.74 -8.47 18.31
N GLU A 45 -16.50 -9.52 18.66
CA GLU A 45 -17.20 -10.36 17.68
C GLU A 45 -18.33 -9.60 16.96
N LEU A 46 -19.08 -8.73 17.66
CA LEU A 46 -20.07 -7.85 17.03
C LEU A 46 -19.41 -6.88 16.04
N TYR A 47 -18.28 -6.28 16.40
CA TYR A 47 -17.49 -5.43 15.50
C TYR A 47 -16.89 -6.15 14.29
N GLY A 48 -16.78 -7.48 14.35
CA GLY A 48 -16.32 -8.33 13.25
C GLY A 48 -17.45 -8.94 12.41
N THR A 49 -18.71 -8.89 12.88
CA THR A 49 -19.86 -9.55 12.26
C THR A 49 -20.84 -8.55 11.64
N ILE A 50 -21.50 -7.72 12.46
CA ILE A 50 -22.52 -6.75 12.03
C ILE A 50 -21.90 -5.47 11.46
N HIS A 51 -20.60 -5.31 11.62
CA HIS A 51 -19.76 -4.37 10.91
C HIS A 51 -18.50 -5.15 10.50
N HIS A 52 -17.99 -5.02 9.28
CA HIS A 52 -16.73 -5.67 8.91
C HIS A 52 -16.06 -4.93 7.76
N GLN A 53 -14.82 -4.48 7.98
CA GLN A 53 -14.01 -3.75 7.00
C GLN A 53 -14.75 -2.56 6.37
N GLY A 54 -15.48 -1.79 7.19
CA GLY A 54 -16.26 -0.62 6.74
C GLY A 54 -17.58 -0.96 6.03
N THR A 55 -17.99 -2.23 6.04
CA THR A 55 -19.28 -2.67 5.48
C THR A 55 -20.25 -3.01 6.61
N VAL A 56 -21.50 -2.56 6.47
CA VAL A 56 -22.64 -2.93 7.34
C VAL A 56 -23.57 -3.91 6.61
N TYR A 57 -24.37 -4.66 7.37
CA TYR A 57 -25.15 -5.81 6.88
C TYR A 57 -26.63 -5.74 7.30
N ASP A 58 -27.44 -6.68 6.81
CA ASP A 58 -28.89 -6.72 7.11
C ASP A 58 -29.16 -6.86 8.61
N ALA A 59 -28.29 -7.59 9.32
CA ALA A 59 -28.37 -7.78 10.77
C ALA A 59 -28.04 -6.52 11.60
N SER A 60 -27.38 -5.52 11.00
CA SER A 60 -26.89 -4.34 11.71
C SER A 60 -28.03 -3.45 12.23
N ALA A 61 -29.01 -3.11 11.38
CA ALA A 61 -30.10 -2.23 11.78
C ALA A 61 -30.99 -2.83 12.90
N PRO A 62 -31.39 -4.12 12.84
CA PRO A 62 -32.13 -4.76 13.93
C PRO A 62 -31.37 -4.80 15.26
N ALA A 63 -30.04 -4.89 15.23
CA ALA A 63 -29.20 -4.92 16.44
C ALA A 63 -29.19 -3.59 17.20
N VAL A 64 -29.28 -2.43 16.50
CA VAL A 64 -29.22 -1.08 17.08
C VAL A 64 -30.09 -0.91 18.33
N ALA A 65 -31.36 -1.38 18.27
CA ALA A 65 -32.30 -1.19 19.37
C ALA A 65 -31.92 -1.97 20.64
N PHE A 66 -31.21 -3.10 20.50
CA PHE A 66 -30.74 -3.91 21.61
C PHE A 66 -29.39 -3.43 22.14
N LEU A 67 -28.50 -2.99 21.23
CA LEU A 67 -27.24 -2.34 21.60
C LEU A 67 -27.49 -1.06 22.40
N ALA A 68 -28.44 -0.23 21.97
CA ALA A 68 -28.85 0.95 22.73
C ALA A 68 -29.41 0.60 24.11
N HIS A 69 -30.16 -0.51 24.24
CA HIS A 69 -30.59 -0.99 25.54
C HIS A 69 -29.39 -1.44 26.40
N ALA A 70 -28.42 -2.13 25.82
CA ALA A 70 -27.20 -2.55 26.52
C ALA A 70 -26.41 -1.34 27.04
N VAL A 71 -26.31 -0.25 26.28
CA VAL A 71 -25.67 1.00 26.74
C VAL A 71 -26.21 1.50 28.09
N LEU A 72 -27.49 1.28 28.41
CA LEU A 72 -28.10 1.76 29.65
C LEU A 72 -28.21 0.71 30.75
N HIS A 73 -28.07 -0.57 30.41
CA HIS A 73 -28.47 -1.67 31.29
C HIS A 73 -27.41 -2.77 31.46
N ALA A 74 -26.41 -2.85 30.59
CA ALA A 74 -25.28 -3.76 30.75
C ALA A 74 -24.35 -3.27 31.87
N PRO A 75 -23.65 -4.17 32.58
CA PRO A 75 -22.82 -3.83 33.73
C PRO A 75 -21.53 -3.05 33.40
N GLY A 76 -21.15 -2.90 32.12
CA GLY A 76 -19.95 -2.17 31.69
C GLY A 76 -19.91 -1.87 30.19
N LYS A 77 -18.80 -1.24 29.73
CA LYS A 77 -18.47 -0.99 28.30
C LYS A 77 -19.45 -0.08 27.54
N ARG A 78 -20.05 0.89 28.24
CA ARG A 78 -21.07 1.80 27.67
C ARG A 78 -20.51 2.68 26.55
N ASP A 79 -19.29 3.15 26.71
CA ASP A 79 -18.54 3.92 25.72
C ASP A 79 -18.26 3.11 24.45
N GLU A 80 -17.78 1.87 24.57
CA GLU A 80 -17.52 0.99 23.42
C GLU A 80 -18.82 0.68 22.63
N LEU A 81 -19.94 0.44 23.33
CA LEU A 81 -21.25 0.23 22.71
C LEU A 81 -21.79 1.49 22.03
N LEU A 82 -21.65 2.66 22.65
CA LEU A 82 -22.00 3.96 22.03
C LEU A 82 -21.16 4.21 20.77
N MET A 83 -19.87 3.88 20.81
CA MET A 83 -19.00 3.97 19.65
C MET A 83 -19.39 3.00 18.54
N MET A 84 -19.79 1.77 18.88
CA MET A 84 -20.30 0.82 17.88
C MET A 84 -21.55 1.38 17.19
N LEU A 85 -22.47 1.99 17.95
CA LEU A 85 -23.64 2.66 17.37
C LEU A 85 -23.25 3.82 16.43
N ALA A 86 -22.24 4.61 16.81
CA ALA A 86 -21.73 5.69 15.96
C ALA A 86 -21.12 5.15 14.66
N VAL A 87 -20.27 4.11 14.76
CA VAL A 87 -19.63 3.43 13.61
C VAL A 87 -20.65 2.82 12.67
N LEU A 88 -21.65 2.12 13.19
CA LEU A 88 -22.72 1.53 12.37
C LEU A 88 -23.50 2.60 11.59
N ALA A 89 -23.66 3.79 12.18
CA ALA A 89 -24.40 4.91 11.59
C ALA A 89 -23.53 5.83 10.72
N ASP A 90 -22.22 5.58 10.60
CA ASP A 90 -21.33 6.40 9.79
C ASP A 90 -21.78 6.45 8.32
N HIS A 91 -21.82 7.65 7.77
CA HIS A 91 -22.15 7.90 6.38
C HIS A 91 -21.63 9.27 5.91
N ASP A 92 -21.51 9.41 4.58
CA ASP A 92 -21.36 10.72 3.94
C ASP A 92 -22.70 11.47 4.03
N PRO A 93 -22.78 12.65 4.69
CA PRO A 93 -24.03 13.42 4.77
C PRO A 93 -24.60 13.80 3.40
N THR A 94 -23.76 13.93 2.36
CA THR A 94 -24.23 14.20 1.00
C THR A 94 -24.95 13.00 0.37
N ALA A 95 -24.78 11.80 0.92
CA ALA A 95 -25.46 10.60 0.47
C ALA A 95 -26.94 10.59 0.85
N VAL A 96 -27.37 11.36 1.86
CA VAL A 96 -28.77 11.39 2.34
C VAL A 96 -29.73 11.91 1.26
N ASP A 97 -29.28 12.84 0.42
CA ASP A 97 -30.06 13.36 -0.71
C ASP A 97 -30.12 12.39 -1.91
N SER A 98 -29.39 11.28 -1.86
CA SER A 98 -29.38 10.28 -2.93
C SER A 98 -30.69 9.50 -3.00
N PRO A 99 -31.25 9.26 -4.20
CA PRO A 99 -32.43 8.39 -4.37
C PRO A 99 -32.22 6.95 -3.86
N ARG A 100 -30.97 6.52 -3.69
CA ARG A 100 -30.62 5.18 -3.17
C ARG A 100 -30.59 5.12 -1.64
N TRP A 101 -30.56 6.26 -0.96
CA TRP A 101 -30.45 6.33 0.49
C TRP A 101 -31.57 5.57 1.21
N PRO A 102 -32.87 5.76 0.91
CA PRO A 102 -33.94 5.14 1.69
C PRO A 102 -33.94 3.59 1.70
N GLY A 103 -33.24 2.95 0.77
CA GLY A 103 -33.12 1.50 0.68
C GLY A 103 -31.75 0.95 1.11
N SER A 104 -30.85 1.78 1.66
CA SER A 104 -29.53 1.33 2.09
C SER A 104 -29.57 0.76 3.52
N PRO A 105 -28.71 -0.22 3.86
CA PRO A 105 -28.57 -0.70 5.24
C PRO A 105 -28.20 0.43 6.22
N THR A 106 -27.31 1.34 5.83
CA THR A 106 -26.89 2.49 6.65
C THR A 106 -28.05 3.42 6.97
N ALA A 107 -28.96 3.69 6.02
CA ALA A 107 -30.14 4.51 6.28
C ALA A 107 -31.10 3.85 7.29
N ALA A 108 -31.25 2.52 7.22
CA ALA A 108 -32.04 1.76 8.19
C ALA A 108 -31.42 1.80 9.60
N ILE A 109 -30.09 1.68 9.70
CA ILE A 109 -29.35 1.84 10.96
C ILE A 109 -29.58 3.25 11.53
N CYS A 110 -29.37 4.29 10.71
CA CYS A 110 -29.54 5.68 11.14
C CYS A 110 -30.98 5.95 11.61
N ALA A 111 -31.99 5.42 10.91
CA ALA A 111 -33.39 5.56 11.32
C ALA A 111 -33.67 4.91 12.68
N GLU A 112 -33.16 3.69 12.91
CA GLU A 112 -33.27 3.03 14.22
C GLU A 112 -32.50 3.78 15.31
N LEU A 113 -31.31 4.30 15.00
CA LEU A 113 -30.51 5.08 15.95
C LEU A 113 -31.24 6.38 16.33
N CYS A 114 -31.74 7.14 15.36
CA CYS A 114 -32.55 8.34 15.62
C CYS A 114 -33.79 8.04 16.47
N ARG A 115 -34.39 6.85 16.33
CA ARG A 115 -35.56 6.43 17.13
C ARG A 115 -35.20 6.21 18.60
N VAL A 116 -34.04 5.63 18.90
CA VAL A 116 -33.60 5.34 20.28
C VAL A 116 -32.75 6.48 20.88
N LEU A 117 -32.25 7.40 20.06
CA LEU A 117 -31.36 8.49 20.48
C LEU A 117 -31.88 9.29 21.70
N PRO A 118 -33.18 9.65 21.82
CA PRO A 118 -33.68 10.38 22.99
C PRO A 118 -33.43 9.66 24.32
N GLU A 119 -33.41 8.32 24.33
CA GLU A 119 -33.12 7.51 25.52
C GLU A 119 -31.62 7.51 25.86
N LEU A 120 -30.76 7.75 24.87
CA LEU A 120 -29.29 7.80 25.02
C LEU A 120 -28.74 9.19 25.34
N LEU A 121 -29.52 10.26 25.13
CA LEU A 121 -29.08 11.64 25.40
C LEU A 121 -28.54 11.88 26.83
N PRO A 122 -29.05 11.24 27.90
CA PRO A 122 -28.46 11.36 29.23
C PRO A 122 -26.98 10.96 29.32
N CYS A 123 -26.47 10.12 28.39
CA CYS A 123 -25.05 9.77 28.33
C CYS A 123 -24.14 10.96 27.99
N LEU A 124 -24.68 12.08 27.48
CA LEU A 124 -23.93 13.33 27.33
C LEU A 124 -23.51 13.94 28.67
N ASP A 125 -24.15 13.51 29.77
CA ASP A 125 -23.96 14.05 31.12
C ASP A 125 -23.32 13.03 32.07
N ASP A 126 -22.78 11.96 31.50
CA ASP A 126 -22.21 10.88 32.26
C ASP A 126 -20.98 11.32 33.07
N ASP A 127 -20.76 10.73 34.24
CA ASP A 127 -19.58 11.03 35.06
C ASP A 127 -18.30 10.59 34.34
N GLU A 128 -18.36 9.51 33.56
CA GLU A 128 -17.23 8.97 32.82
C GLU A 128 -16.97 9.75 31.53
N ARG A 129 -15.75 10.29 31.40
CA ARG A 129 -15.35 11.06 30.20
C ARG A 129 -15.49 10.26 28.90
N ALA A 130 -15.19 8.96 28.93
CA ALA A 130 -15.26 8.09 27.75
C ALA A 130 -16.70 7.98 27.23
N VAL A 131 -17.66 7.82 28.13
CA VAL A 131 -19.09 7.76 27.81
C VAL A 131 -19.59 9.08 27.23
N ARG A 132 -19.21 10.23 27.81
CA ARG A 132 -19.57 11.55 27.26
C ARG A 132 -19.06 11.74 25.83
N ARG A 133 -17.78 11.40 25.58
CA ARG A 133 -17.18 11.49 24.24
C ARG A 133 -17.89 10.57 23.23
N ALA A 134 -18.13 9.32 23.61
CA ALA A 134 -18.83 8.37 22.77
C ALA A 134 -20.25 8.84 22.45
N ALA A 135 -20.98 9.36 23.45
CA ALA A 135 -22.32 9.91 23.25
C ALA A 135 -22.34 11.12 22.30
N ILE A 136 -21.37 12.02 22.40
CA ILE A 136 -21.21 13.15 21.46
C ILE A 136 -21.03 12.64 20.03
N ARG A 137 -20.21 11.60 19.83
CA ARG A 137 -19.94 11.01 18.51
C ARG A 137 -21.14 10.26 17.95
N THR A 138 -21.89 9.53 18.78
CA THR A 138 -23.17 8.90 18.39
C THR A 138 -24.18 9.96 17.92
N VAL A 139 -24.26 11.10 18.61
CA VAL A 139 -25.10 12.24 18.19
C VAL A 139 -24.60 12.84 16.87
N ALA A 140 -23.29 13.06 16.74
CA ALA A 140 -22.69 13.65 15.54
C ALA A 140 -22.89 12.79 14.29
N ALA A 141 -22.85 11.46 14.42
CA ALA A 141 -23.04 10.50 13.33
C ALA A 141 -24.42 10.61 12.63
N VAL A 142 -25.42 11.17 13.30
CA VAL A 142 -26.78 11.34 12.75
C VAL A 142 -27.27 12.79 12.81
N ALA A 143 -26.36 13.76 12.93
CA ALA A 143 -26.69 15.18 13.16
C ALA A 143 -27.61 15.80 12.08
N ASP A 144 -27.43 15.39 10.83
CA ASP A 144 -28.22 15.79 9.67
C ASP A 144 -29.61 15.12 9.61
N LEU A 145 -29.79 14.00 10.32
CA LEU A 145 -31.03 13.21 10.37
C LEU A 145 -31.87 13.49 11.63
N ILE A 146 -31.32 14.17 12.64
CA ILE A 146 -32.05 14.48 13.89
C ILE A 146 -33.21 15.45 13.60
N PRO A 147 -34.47 15.11 13.98
CA PRO A 147 -35.62 15.99 13.78
C PRO A 147 -35.50 17.31 14.53
N ALA A 148 -36.17 18.37 14.03
CA ALA A 148 -36.09 19.72 14.58
C ALA A 148 -36.37 19.82 16.11
N ARG A 149 -37.31 19.02 16.63
CA ARG A 149 -37.72 19.08 18.03
C ARG A 149 -36.62 18.66 19.03
N PRO A 150 -35.95 17.49 18.90
CA PRO A 150 -34.78 17.16 19.73
C PRO A 150 -33.53 17.96 19.36
N ARG A 151 -33.41 18.46 18.11
CA ARG A 151 -32.21 19.16 17.61
C ARG A 151 -31.78 20.33 18.49
N ASP A 152 -32.71 21.23 18.83
CA ASP A 152 -32.37 22.43 19.64
C ASP A 152 -31.85 22.07 21.04
N HIS A 153 -32.42 21.02 21.64
CA HIS A 153 -31.99 20.54 22.95
C HIS A 153 -30.60 19.92 22.90
N VAL A 154 -30.32 19.10 21.88
CA VAL A 154 -29.01 18.50 21.65
C VAL A 154 -27.94 19.56 21.41
N VAL A 155 -28.22 20.52 20.52
CA VAL A 155 -27.28 21.62 20.22
C VAL A 155 -27.00 22.45 21.47
N ALA A 156 -28.02 22.81 22.25
CA ALA A 156 -27.84 23.56 23.50
C ALA A 156 -26.99 22.78 24.53
N ARG A 157 -27.12 21.44 24.56
CA ARG A 157 -26.29 20.61 25.44
C ARG A 157 -24.85 20.53 24.97
N LEU A 158 -24.62 20.36 23.66
CA LEU A 158 -23.28 20.40 23.07
C LEU A 158 -22.59 21.76 23.29
N ASP A 159 -23.32 22.87 23.16
CA ASP A 159 -22.81 24.22 23.49
C ASP A 159 -22.35 24.29 24.96
N THR A 160 -23.08 23.66 25.89
CA THR A 160 -22.69 23.60 27.31
C THR A 160 -21.44 22.76 27.53
N LEU A 161 -21.36 21.58 26.90
CA LEU A 161 -20.20 20.70 26.99
C LEU A 161 -18.94 21.38 26.43
N TYR A 162 -19.06 22.05 25.28
CA TYR A 162 -17.99 22.84 24.69
C TYR A 162 -17.50 23.95 25.63
N ALA A 163 -18.41 24.69 26.27
CA ALA A 163 -18.08 25.81 27.14
C ALA A 163 -17.47 25.38 28.50
N ASP A 164 -18.03 24.33 29.12
CA ASP A 164 -17.88 24.11 30.56
C ASP A 164 -17.28 22.75 30.95
N ASP A 165 -17.21 21.74 30.06
CA ASP A 165 -16.71 20.41 30.46
C ASP A 165 -15.27 20.47 30.99
N PRO A 166 -14.91 19.81 32.09
CA PRO A 166 -13.55 19.87 32.62
C PRO A 166 -12.51 19.16 31.75
N VAL A 167 -12.93 18.30 30.80
CA VAL A 167 -12.05 17.50 29.95
C VAL A 167 -11.89 18.16 28.58
N PRO A 168 -10.68 18.62 28.20
CA PRO A 168 -10.45 19.28 26.91
C PRO A 168 -10.89 18.46 25.69
N ALA A 169 -10.65 17.15 25.70
CA ALA A 169 -11.05 16.25 24.62
C ALA A 169 -12.58 16.18 24.42
N VAL A 170 -13.37 16.29 25.50
CA VAL A 170 -14.84 16.37 25.41
C VAL A 170 -15.28 17.67 24.73
N ARG A 171 -14.61 18.79 25.05
CA ARG A 171 -14.87 20.07 24.39
C ARG A 171 -14.53 20.02 22.90
N ALA A 172 -13.43 19.36 22.53
CA ALA A 172 -13.03 19.16 21.15
C ALA A 172 -14.04 18.31 20.36
N ASP A 173 -14.52 17.19 20.93
CA ASP A 173 -15.58 16.39 20.30
C ASP A 173 -16.88 17.21 20.16
N ALA A 174 -17.24 18.01 21.19
CA ALA A 174 -18.43 18.87 21.15
C ALA A 174 -18.32 19.94 20.05
N LEU A 175 -17.15 20.55 19.86
CA LEU A 175 -16.87 21.48 18.76
C LEU A 175 -17.17 20.85 17.40
N VAL A 176 -16.69 19.63 17.17
CA VAL A 176 -16.90 18.91 15.91
C VAL A 176 -18.35 18.48 15.73
N ALA A 177 -19.03 18.05 16.79
CA ALA A 177 -20.45 17.75 16.74
C ALA A 177 -21.27 19.00 16.40
N LEU A 178 -20.95 20.16 16.99
CA LEU A 178 -21.60 21.44 16.67
C LEU A 178 -21.42 21.83 15.20
N ASP A 179 -20.23 21.61 14.63
CA ASP A 179 -19.97 21.85 13.21
C ASP A 179 -20.90 21.03 12.31
N ARG A 180 -21.16 19.75 12.66
CA ARG A 180 -22.13 18.89 11.96
C ARG A 180 -23.57 19.42 12.01
N PHE A 181 -23.92 20.18 13.05
CA PHE A 181 -25.22 20.86 13.13
C PHE A 181 -25.27 22.20 12.37
N GLY A 182 -24.16 22.61 11.73
CA GLY A 182 -24.02 23.89 11.03
C GLY A 182 -23.68 25.05 11.97
N ARG A 183 -23.17 24.77 13.17
CA ARG A 183 -22.75 25.78 14.16
C ARG A 183 -21.24 25.96 14.09
N GLU A 184 -20.82 26.97 13.33
CA GLU A 184 -19.40 27.31 13.22
C GLU A 184 -18.86 27.92 14.52
N THR A 185 -17.70 27.42 14.93
CA THR A 185 -17.00 27.81 16.15
C THR A 185 -15.53 28.06 15.81
N ALA A 186 -15.17 29.33 15.58
CA ALA A 186 -13.79 29.71 15.32
C ALA A 186 -12.99 29.64 16.63
N ALA A 187 -12.10 28.64 16.75
CA ALA A 187 -11.42 28.33 18.00
C ALA A 187 -9.90 28.09 17.85
N LEU A 188 -9.27 28.70 16.83
CA LEU A 188 -7.82 28.59 16.60
C LEU A 188 -6.98 29.25 17.71
N ASP A 189 -7.52 30.26 18.40
CA ASP A 189 -6.86 30.93 19.54
C ASP A 189 -7.31 30.37 20.90
N HIS A 190 -7.99 29.21 20.93
CA HIS A 190 -8.51 28.64 22.17
C HIS A 190 -7.37 28.23 23.12
N PRO A 191 -7.49 28.41 24.45
CA PRO A 191 -6.42 28.08 25.39
C PRO A 191 -6.09 26.58 25.45
N LEU A 192 -7.04 25.71 25.06
CA LEU A 192 -6.88 24.25 25.07
C LEU A 192 -6.38 23.73 23.70
N PRO A 193 -5.24 23.01 23.64
CA PRO A 193 -4.69 22.42 22.42
C PRO A 193 -5.67 21.54 21.64
N GLU A 194 -6.43 20.70 22.33
CA GLU A 194 -7.35 19.74 21.71
C GLU A 194 -8.47 20.45 20.94
N VAL A 195 -8.94 21.59 21.46
CA VAL A 195 -9.96 22.42 20.81
C VAL A 195 -9.37 23.15 19.60
N ARG A 196 -8.15 23.69 19.72
CA ARG A 196 -7.46 24.32 18.58
C ARG A 196 -7.23 23.31 17.46
N LEU A 197 -6.75 22.12 17.80
CA LEU A 197 -6.50 21.04 16.84
C LEU A 197 -7.79 20.62 16.13
N ALA A 198 -8.89 20.41 16.86
CA ALA A 198 -10.19 20.11 16.26
C ALA A 198 -10.66 21.23 15.32
N ALA A 199 -10.52 22.50 15.72
CA ALA A 199 -10.85 23.65 14.87
C ALA A 199 -9.99 23.71 13.60
N ALA A 200 -8.68 23.42 13.73
CA ALA A 200 -7.76 23.41 12.60
C ALA A 200 -8.10 22.29 11.61
N LEU A 201 -8.44 21.09 12.10
CA LEU A 201 -8.88 19.96 11.27
C LEU A 201 -10.15 20.29 10.48
N LEU A 202 -11.18 20.83 11.15
CA LEU A 202 -12.41 21.29 10.50
C LEU A 202 -12.13 22.38 9.45
N GLY A 203 -11.23 23.32 9.76
CA GLY A 203 -10.79 24.36 8.84
C GLY A 203 -10.09 23.77 7.60
N MET A 204 -9.24 22.77 7.78
CA MET A 204 -8.56 22.06 6.69
C MET A 204 -9.54 21.27 5.81
N GLU A 205 -10.55 20.63 6.40
CA GLU A 205 -11.59 19.89 5.67
C GLU A 205 -12.45 20.77 4.77
N ARG A 206 -12.74 21.99 5.21
CA ARG A 206 -13.46 22.99 4.42
C ARG A 206 -12.58 23.69 3.37
N SER A 207 -11.27 23.57 3.50
CA SER A 207 -10.30 24.24 2.63
C SER A 207 -9.80 23.31 1.52
N VAL A 208 -9.39 23.90 0.41
CA VAL A 208 -8.63 23.21 -0.64
C VAL A 208 -7.16 23.58 -0.46
N PRO A 209 -6.21 22.61 -0.53
CA PRO A 209 -4.78 22.88 -0.56
C PRO A 209 -4.39 23.97 -1.58
N PRO A 210 -3.38 24.81 -1.30
CA PRO A 210 -2.55 24.81 -0.09
C PRO A 210 -3.28 25.33 1.15
N TYR A 211 -2.98 24.76 2.32
CA TYR A 211 -3.67 25.13 3.56
C TYR A 211 -3.18 26.48 4.11
N PRO A 212 -4.06 27.27 4.76
CA PRO A 212 -3.66 28.47 5.49
C PRO A 212 -2.62 28.18 6.58
N ALA A 213 -1.58 29.03 6.67
CA ALA A 213 -0.46 28.84 7.59
C ALA A 213 -0.90 28.72 9.06
N GLU A 214 -1.94 29.46 9.47
CA GLU A 214 -2.50 29.40 10.82
C GLU A 214 -3.02 28.01 11.19
N LEU A 215 -3.62 27.27 10.24
CA LEU A 215 -4.07 25.89 10.48
C LEU A 215 -2.87 24.94 10.61
N VAL A 216 -1.85 25.14 9.77
CA VAL A 216 -0.65 24.31 9.74
C VAL A 216 0.16 24.47 11.03
N GLU A 217 0.29 25.70 11.55
CA GLU A 217 0.99 25.95 12.81
C GLU A 217 0.29 25.29 14.00
N VAL A 218 -1.05 25.37 14.08
CA VAL A 218 -1.81 24.68 15.13
C VAL A 218 -1.60 23.16 15.06
N VAL A 219 -1.69 22.55 13.87
CA VAL A 219 -1.47 21.10 13.72
C VAL A 219 -0.02 20.71 14.04
N ALA A 220 0.96 21.55 13.69
CA ALA A 220 2.36 21.31 14.01
C ALA A 220 2.64 21.38 15.52
N GLU A 221 2.00 22.30 16.23
CA GLU A 221 2.16 22.51 17.68
C GLU A 221 1.40 21.46 18.50
N ASP A 222 0.12 21.24 18.19
CA ASP A 222 -0.80 20.47 19.03
C ASP A 222 -0.98 19.01 18.57
N GLY A 223 -0.53 18.65 17.37
CA GLY A 223 -0.63 17.30 16.81
C GLY A 223 0.31 16.20 17.34
N PRO A 224 1.54 16.47 17.87
CA PRO A 224 2.46 15.39 18.25
C PRO A 224 1.98 14.48 19.39
N GLU A 225 1.14 15.00 20.29
CA GLU A 225 0.76 14.34 21.55
C GLU A 225 -0.52 13.48 21.46
N THR A 226 -1.07 13.25 20.26
CA THR A 226 -2.25 12.39 20.08
C THR A 226 -1.87 10.92 20.31
N GLY A 227 -1.72 10.53 21.57
CA GLY A 227 -1.42 9.18 21.99
C GLY A 227 -2.61 8.23 21.78
N ARG A 228 -2.29 6.94 21.65
CA ARG A 228 -3.20 5.80 21.41
C ARG A 228 -4.30 5.58 22.46
N GLU A 229 -4.34 6.37 23.54
CA GLU A 229 -5.26 6.18 24.65
C GLU A 229 -6.70 6.63 24.34
N ASP A 230 -6.91 7.32 23.21
CA ASP A 230 -8.21 7.89 22.83
C ASP A 230 -8.62 7.57 21.37
N ASP A 231 -8.10 6.47 20.83
CA ASP A 231 -8.42 5.96 19.48
C ASP A 231 -9.82 5.31 19.45
N PHE A 232 -10.86 6.16 19.48
CA PHE A 232 -12.18 5.79 18.99
C PHE A 232 -12.64 6.78 17.93
N PRO A 233 -13.33 6.31 16.87
CA PRO A 233 -13.49 7.06 15.64
C PRO A 233 -14.17 8.42 15.83
N TRP A 234 -13.84 9.34 14.94
CA TRP A 234 -14.68 10.49 14.63
C TRP A 234 -16.04 9.99 14.09
N SER A 235 -16.91 10.85 13.57
CA SER A 235 -18.17 10.35 13.00
C SER A 235 -17.96 9.30 11.90
N ASP A 236 -16.76 9.28 11.28
CA ASP A 236 -16.29 8.20 10.41
C ASP A 236 -15.37 7.22 11.14
N THR A 237 -15.29 5.96 10.68
CA THR A 237 -14.48 4.89 11.31
C THR A 237 -12.96 5.16 11.35
N THR A 238 -12.52 6.38 11.07
CA THR A 238 -11.13 6.78 10.93
C THR A 238 -10.61 7.41 12.21
N THR A 239 -9.39 7.06 12.59
CA THR A 239 -8.76 7.63 13.79
C THR A 239 -8.36 9.08 13.55
N GLN A 240 -8.08 9.81 14.63
CA GLN A 240 -7.57 11.18 14.51
C GLN A 240 -6.24 11.23 13.75
N GLU A 241 -5.35 10.26 13.98
CA GLU A 241 -4.08 10.12 13.28
C GLU A 241 -4.28 9.87 11.76
N GLU A 242 -5.19 8.96 11.39
CA GLU A 242 -5.51 8.70 9.99
C GLU A 242 -6.09 9.93 9.29
N ARG A 243 -6.96 10.68 9.98
CA ARG A 243 -7.55 11.92 9.46
C ARG A 243 -6.49 13.01 9.27
N LEU A 244 -5.63 13.22 10.27
CA LEU A 244 -4.49 14.15 10.20
C LEU A 244 -3.60 13.81 9.01
N THR A 245 -3.16 12.56 8.91
CA THR A 245 -2.31 12.07 7.82
C THR A 245 -2.99 12.25 6.46
N ARG A 246 -4.27 11.92 6.34
CA ARG A 246 -5.06 12.10 5.11
C ARG A 246 -5.15 13.57 4.69
N LEU A 247 -5.31 14.50 5.63
CA LEU A 247 -5.40 15.92 5.31
C LEU A 247 -4.03 16.48 4.92
N LEU A 248 -3.00 16.20 5.72
CA LEU A 248 -1.64 16.71 5.53
C LEU A 248 -0.99 16.16 4.25
N THR A 249 -1.26 14.93 3.86
CA THR A 249 -0.74 14.36 2.60
C THR A 249 -1.37 14.99 1.35
N ARG A 250 -2.50 15.71 1.45
CA ARG A 250 -3.07 16.45 0.32
C ARG A 250 -2.27 17.71 -0.04
N ASP A 251 -1.47 18.23 0.89
CA ASP A 251 -0.61 19.40 0.72
C ASP A 251 0.82 19.09 1.17
N PRO A 252 1.73 18.73 0.25
CA PRO A 252 3.05 18.24 0.62
C PRO A 252 3.91 19.29 1.32
N ASP A 253 3.73 20.59 1.04
CA ASP A 253 4.51 21.65 1.73
C ASP A 253 4.08 21.76 3.20
N SER A 254 2.77 21.79 3.44
CA SER A 254 2.21 21.79 4.80
C SER A 254 2.57 20.50 5.56
N GLY A 255 2.39 19.34 4.91
CA GLY A 255 2.69 18.05 5.52
C GLY A 255 4.17 17.88 5.87
N LEU A 256 5.11 18.31 5.00
CA LEU A 256 6.54 18.26 5.30
C LEU A 256 6.93 19.26 6.40
N THR A 257 6.27 20.42 6.47
CA THR A 257 6.46 21.40 7.55
C THR A 257 6.06 20.81 8.90
N VAL A 258 4.87 20.19 8.97
CA VAL A 258 4.37 19.51 10.17
C VAL A 258 5.29 18.34 10.54
N ALA A 259 5.65 17.49 9.59
CA ALA A 259 6.58 16.38 9.81
C ALA A 259 7.92 16.85 10.41
N ALA A 260 8.48 17.95 9.89
CA ALA A 260 9.72 18.53 10.42
C ALA A 260 9.58 18.98 11.88
N ARG A 261 8.45 19.60 12.23
CA ARG A 261 8.16 20.06 13.60
C ARG A 261 8.00 18.89 14.56
N TRP A 262 7.25 17.86 14.16
CA TRP A 262 7.06 16.66 14.96
C TRP A 262 8.36 15.87 15.17
N ILE A 263 9.21 15.78 14.14
CA ILE A 263 10.54 15.17 14.27
C ILE A 263 11.41 15.98 15.23
N ALA A 264 11.42 17.32 15.10
CA ALA A 264 12.18 18.19 16.00
C ALA A 264 11.70 18.11 17.46
N ALA A 265 10.41 17.82 17.68
CA ALA A 265 9.83 17.59 19.00
C ALA A 265 10.16 16.21 19.60
N GLY A 266 10.75 15.29 18.82
CA GLY A 266 11.17 13.97 19.29
C GLY A 266 10.63 12.79 18.50
N ASP A 267 9.90 13.04 17.40
CA ASP A 267 9.29 12.02 16.53
C ASP A 267 8.50 10.95 17.33
N HIS A 268 7.66 11.41 18.26
CA HIS A 268 6.84 10.54 19.11
C HIS A 268 6.01 9.57 18.25
N ALA A 269 6.06 8.28 18.60
CA ALA A 269 5.44 7.18 17.85
C ALA A 269 5.81 7.13 16.35
N SER A 270 6.91 7.78 15.95
CA SER A 270 7.34 7.96 14.57
C SER A 270 6.36 8.77 13.68
N HIS A 271 5.43 9.55 14.24
CA HIS A 271 4.39 10.23 13.45
C HIS A 271 4.97 11.15 12.34
N GLY A 272 5.98 11.95 12.66
CA GLY A 272 6.57 12.89 11.70
C GLY A 272 7.31 12.16 10.59
N SER A 273 8.04 11.10 10.93
CA SER A 273 8.76 10.29 9.94
C SER A 273 7.86 9.38 9.10
N TRP A 274 6.70 8.95 9.62
CA TRP A 274 5.64 8.31 8.84
C TRP A 274 4.98 9.29 7.87
N LEU A 275 4.58 10.48 8.33
CA LEU A 275 3.99 11.50 7.47
C LEU A 275 4.91 11.89 6.31
N ALA A 276 6.21 12.09 6.58
CA ALA A 276 7.18 12.38 5.52
C ALA A 276 7.28 11.24 4.49
N GLN A 277 7.19 9.98 4.93
CA GLN A 277 7.20 8.82 4.04
C GLN A 277 5.94 8.79 3.17
N ASP A 278 4.75 8.98 3.75
CA ASP A 278 3.48 8.98 3.01
C ASP A 278 3.45 10.08 1.95
N ILE A 279 4.06 11.24 2.23
CA ILE A 279 4.23 12.30 1.24
C ILE A 279 5.12 11.84 0.09
N ALA A 280 6.24 11.14 0.34
CA ALA A 280 7.09 10.59 -0.72
C ALA A 280 6.38 9.50 -1.55
N GLU A 281 5.45 8.75 -0.96
CA GLU A 281 4.65 7.74 -1.66
C GLU A 281 3.61 8.38 -2.60
N GLN A 282 3.06 9.54 -2.24
CA GLN A 282 2.01 10.21 -3.01
C GLN A 282 2.53 11.29 -3.98
N TRP A 283 3.62 11.97 -3.63
CA TRP A 283 4.15 13.11 -4.36
C TRP A 283 5.53 12.82 -4.95
N ARG A 284 5.75 13.35 -6.15
CA ARG A 284 7.05 13.32 -6.83
C ARG A 284 7.90 14.51 -6.40
N ASP A 285 9.20 14.40 -6.62
CA ASP A 285 10.16 15.50 -6.47
C ASP A 285 10.28 16.04 -5.02
N ARG A 286 9.89 15.22 -4.03
CA ARG A 286 9.99 15.51 -2.59
C ARG A 286 11.03 14.65 -1.87
N GLU A 287 11.71 13.76 -2.59
CA GLU A 287 12.56 12.71 -2.00
C GLU A 287 13.75 13.30 -1.25
N ALA A 288 14.29 14.43 -1.69
CA ALA A 288 15.39 15.10 -0.98
C ALA A 288 14.96 15.66 0.38
N GLU A 289 13.81 16.33 0.43
CA GLU A 289 13.24 16.88 1.67
C GLU A 289 12.90 15.73 2.64
N VAL A 290 12.22 14.70 2.14
CA VAL A 290 11.85 13.51 2.93
C VAL A 290 13.07 12.77 3.46
N LEU A 291 14.12 12.57 2.65
CA LEU A 291 15.33 11.90 3.13
C LEU A 291 16.05 12.68 4.22
N ASN A 292 16.05 14.02 4.16
CA ASN A 292 16.59 14.86 5.23
C ASN A 292 15.77 14.74 6.52
N LEU A 293 14.45 14.67 6.43
CA LEU A 293 13.57 14.45 7.57
C LEU A 293 13.77 13.04 8.18
N LEU A 294 13.81 12.00 7.35
CA LEU A 294 14.05 10.63 7.81
C LEU A 294 15.40 10.50 8.50
N LEU A 295 16.44 11.18 8.01
CA LEU A 295 17.75 11.29 8.66
C LEU A 295 17.66 11.93 10.04
N ALA A 296 16.94 13.07 10.15
CA ALA A 296 16.73 13.77 11.41
C ALA A 296 15.92 12.93 12.41
N ALA A 297 15.05 12.03 11.92
CA ALA A 297 14.26 11.13 12.74
C ALA A 297 15.05 9.94 13.32
N LEU A 298 16.16 9.51 12.70
CA LEU A 298 16.91 8.31 13.12
C LEU A 298 17.34 8.30 14.61
N PRO A 299 17.85 9.40 15.19
CA PRO A 299 18.24 9.43 16.60
C PRO A 299 17.07 9.28 17.58
N HIS A 300 15.84 9.52 17.13
CA HIS A 300 14.64 9.45 17.94
C HIS A 300 14.05 8.03 18.01
N GLN A 301 14.49 7.12 17.14
CA GLN A 301 13.97 5.75 17.08
C GLN A 301 14.60 4.88 18.19
N GLN A 302 13.93 4.79 19.33
CA GLN A 302 14.39 3.98 20.48
C GLN A 302 14.13 2.48 20.28
N ASP A 303 13.11 2.13 19.49
CA ASP A 303 12.77 0.75 19.17
C ASP A 303 13.54 0.24 17.95
N THR A 304 14.17 -0.94 18.07
CA THR A 304 14.96 -1.56 17.00
C THR A 304 14.13 -1.77 15.73
N ARG A 305 12.85 -2.14 15.88
CA ARG A 305 11.96 -2.35 14.73
C ARG A 305 11.62 -1.03 14.04
N ALA A 306 11.35 0.03 14.80
CA ALA A 306 11.15 1.39 14.28
C ALA A 306 12.41 1.89 13.54
N LEU A 307 13.59 1.81 14.15
CA LEU A 307 14.86 2.21 13.55
C LEU A 307 15.13 1.46 12.24
N THR A 308 14.95 0.14 12.26
CA THR A 308 15.09 -0.75 11.10
C THR A 308 14.11 -0.35 9.99
N GLY A 309 12.85 -0.07 10.33
CA GLY A 309 11.83 0.41 9.40
C GLY A 309 12.21 1.76 8.75
N ARG A 310 12.72 2.71 9.54
CA ARG A 310 13.18 4.01 9.03
C ARG A 310 14.37 3.87 8.09
N LEU A 311 15.36 3.03 8.41
CA LEU A 311 16.51 2.77 7.54
C LEU A 311 16.11 2.08 6.23
N ARG A 312 15.13 1.16 6.25
CA ARG A 312 14.55 0.59 5.02
C ARG A 312 13.89 1.67 4.16
N SER A 313 13.18 2.61 4.78
CA SER A 313 12.55 3.74 4.09
C SER A 313 13.60 4.65 3.44
N VAL A 314 14.70 4.95 4.15
CA VAL A 314 15.85 5.66 3.56
C VAL A 314 16.42 4.88 2.38
N ALA A 315 16.63 3.57 2.50
CA ALA A 315 17.11 2.74 1.40
C ALA A 315 16.15 2.76 0.20
N ALA A 316 14.84 2.83 0.43
CA ALA A 316 13.81 2.85 -0.60
C ALA A 316 13.81 4.16 -1.42
N TRP A 317 14.12 5.30 -0.79
CA TRP A 317 14.04 6.61 -1.44
C TRP A 317 15.38 7.17 -1.91
N ILE A 318 16.51 6.69 -1.38
CA ILE A 318 17.84 7.27 -1.69
C ILE A 318 18.24 7.16 -3.17
N ASP A 319 17.68 6.21 -3.92
CA ASP A 319 17.95 6.04 -5.35
C ASP A 319 17.47 7.23 -6.20
N PHE A 320 16.52 8.02 -5.68
CA PHE A 320 16.02 9.23 -6.32
C PHE A 320 16.96 10.43 -6.18
N LEU A 321 17.99 10.33 -5.34
CA LEU A 321 19.04 11.34 -5.25
C LEU A 321 20.18 11.00 -6.23
N PRO A 322 20.43 11.82 -7.25
CA PRO A 322 21.59 11.64 -8.12
C PRO A 322 22.89 11.72 -7.31
N GLU A 323 22.96 12.68 -6.39
CA GLU A 323 24.12 12.95 -5.54
C GLU A 323 23.70 13.03 -4.06
N PRO A 324 23.63 11.88 -3.35
CA PRO A 324 23.34 11.87 -1.92
C PRO A 324 24.40 12.67 -1.13
N GLY A 325 23.94 13.48 -0.17
CA GLY A 325 24.81 14.31 0.66
C GLY A 325 25.83 13.52 1.50
N THR A 326 26.93 14.16 1.86
CA THR A 326 28.00 13.53 2.68
C THR A 326 27.50 13.15 4.08
N ASP A 327 26.65 13.97 4.70
CA ASP A 327 26.12 13.71 6.04
C ASP A 327 25.17 12.51 6.07
N LEU A 328 24.34 12.36 5.02
CA LEU A 328 23.52 11.17 4.78
C LEU A 328 24.39 9.91 4.73
N ARG A 329 25.41 9.93 3.87
CA ARG A 329 26.34 8.79 3.70
C ARG A 329 27.11 8.46 4.98
N ASN A 330 27.59 9.48 5.70
CA ASN A 330 28.29 9.28 6.97
C ASN A 330 27.38 8.70 8.06
N THR A 331 26.13 9.13 8.12
CA THR A 331 25.14 8.59 9.04
C THR A 331 24.80 7.14 8.70
N LEU A 332 24.51 6.85 7.43
CA LEU A 332 24.29 5.47 6.97
C LEU A 332 25.49 4.57 7.24
N HIS A 333 26.71 5.05 7.03
CA HIS A 333 27.92 4.30 7.35
C HIS A 333 28.03 3.98 8.85
N ARG A 334 27.69 4.93 9.75
CA ARG A 334 27.69 4.67 11.21
C ARG A 334 26.76 3.52 11.59
N TYR A 335 25.54 3.50 11.06
CA TYR A 335 24.61 2.40 11.32
C TYR A 335 25.02 1.12 10.59
N ALA A 336 25.61 1.22 9.40
CA ALA A 336 26.01 0.05 8.64
C ALA A 336 27.14 -0.73 9.33
N VAL A 337 28.06 -0.10 10.07
CA VAL A 337 29.20 -0.80 10.71
C VAL A 337 28.87 -1.49 12.03
N THR A 338 27.65 -1.32 12.57
CA THR A 338 27.25 -2.00 13.80
C THR A 338 26.96 -3.49 13.54
N ASP A 339 26.87 -4.28 14.61
CA ASP A 339 26.44 -5.69 14.57
C ASP A 339 24.94 -5.86 14.92
N GLU A 340 24.18 -4.77 14.84
CA GLU A 340 22.75 -4.74 15.17
C GLU A 340 21.88 -5.12 13.97
N GLU A 341 20.61 -5.45 14.21
CA GLU A 341 19.60 -5.72 13.15
C GLU A 341 19.44 -4.53 12.18
N SER A 342 19.70 -3.31 12.66
CA SER A 342 19.67 -2.07 11.89
C SER A 342 20.77 -1.98 10.81
N ALA A 343 21.83 -2.79 10.90
CA ALA A 343 23.01 -2.67 10.05
C ALA A 343 22.76 -3.04 8.58
N GLU A 344 21.95 -4.08 8.31
CA GLU A 344 21.69 -4.53 6.93
C GLU A 344 20.89 -3.49 6.11
N PRO A 345 19.76 -2.93 6.61
CA PRO A 345 19.07 -1.83 5.93
C PRO A 345 19.95 -0.59 5.72
N ALA A 346 20.77 -0.22 6.72
CA ALA A 346 21.71 0.89 6.59
C ALA A 346 22.76 0.63 5.51
N LEU A 347 23.30 -0.59 5.44
CA LEU A 347 24.26 -0.99 4.42
C LEU A 347 23.62 -1.04 3.03
N LEU A 348 22.35 -1.46 2.92
CA LEU A 348 21.60 -1.39 1.67
C LEU A 348 21.43 0.06 1.20
N ALA A 349 21.04 0.97 2.10
CA ALA A 349 20.93 2.40 1.80
C ALA A 349 22.30 2.99 1.39
N LEU A 350 23.37 2.66 2.12
CA LEU A 350 24.73 3.10 1.81
C LEU A 350 25.19 2.61 0.43
N THR A 351 24.89 1.35 0.10
CA THR A 351 25.18 0.76 -1.21
C THR A 351 24.44 1.50 -2.33
N ARG A 352 23.14 1.75 -2.13
CA ARG A 352 22.30 2.52 -3.06
C ARG A 352 22.75 3.96 -3.23
N SER A 353 23.33 4.55 -2.19
CA SER A 353 23.94 5.89 -2.21
C SER A 353 25.24 5.99 -3.03
N ARG A 354 25.73 4.87 -3.59
CA ARG A 354 26.97 4.77 -4.38
C ARG A 354 28.23 5.12 -3.55
N ASP A 355 28.19 4.91 -2.24
CA ASP A 355 29.34 5.13 -1.38
C ASP A 355 30.35 3.97 -1.52
N PRO A 356 31.62 4.23 -1.89
CA PRO A 356 32.60 3.18 -2.11
C PRO A 356 32.91 2.37 -0.84
N ARG A 357 32.70 2.92 0.36
CA ARG A 357 32.88 2.20 1.64
C ARG A 357 31.91 1.02 1.78
N ALA A 358 30.76 1.07 1.10
CA ALA A 358 29.77 0.01 1.14
C ALA A 358 30.30 -1.32 0.58
N LEU A 359 31.16 -1.27 -0.45
CA LEU A 359 31.62 -2.48 -1.14
C LEU A 359 32.38 -3.41 -0.18
N ASP A 360 33.32 -2.86 0.61
CA ASP A 360 34.06 -3.65 1.60
C ASP A 360 33.13 -4.27 2.66
N LEU A 361 32.14 -3.52 3.13
CA LEU A 361 31.16 -4.01 4.12
C LEU A 361 30.28 -5.14 3.55
N VAL A 362 29.84 -5.03 2.29
CA VAL A 362 29.05 -6.08 1.60
C VAL A 362 29.88 -7.34 1.41
N LEU A 363 31.18 -7.23 1.10
CA LEU A 363 32.06 -8.39 0.95
C LEU A 363 32.27 -9.14 2.27
N ARG A 364 32.29 -8.42 3.40
CA ARG A 364 32.42 -9.01 4.75
C ARG A 364 31.13 -9.64 5.26
N ARG A 365 29.97 -9.04 4.95
CA ARG A 365 28.63 -9.49 5.38
C ARG A 365 27.74 -9.68 4.15
N PRO A 366 27.96 -10.77 3.38
CA PRO A 366 27.23 -11.02 2.15
C PRO A 366 25.75 -11.32 2.46
N GLY A 367 24.86 -10.54 1.86
CA GLY A 367 23.43 -10.84 1.79
C GLY A 367 22.98 -10.80 0.33
N ALA A 368 22.07 -11.68 -0.08
CA ALA A 368 21.66 -11.77 -1.49
C ALA A 368 21.12 -10.44 -2.04
N GLN A 369 20.36 -9.70 -1.23
CA GLN A 369 19.85 -8.37 -1.58
C GLN A 369 20.96 -7.31 -1.64
N LEU A 370 21.88 -7.32 -0.67
CA LEU A 370 23.04 -6.42 -0.63
C LEU A 370 23.96 -6.64 -1.84
N ILE A 371 24.25 -7.89 -2.17
CA ILE A 371 25.04 -8.26 -3.34
C ILE A 371 24.34 -7.77 -4.60
N ALA A 372 23.04 -8.04 -4.77
CA ALA A 372 22.29 -7.56 -5.94
C ALA A 372 22.28 -6.03 -6.07
N ALA A 373 22.21 -5.30 -4.95
CA ALA A 373 22.34 -3.85 -4.96
C ALA A 373 23.77 -3.42 -5.34
N ALA A 374 24.80 -4.07 -4.79
CA ALA A 374 26.19 -3.77 -5.05
C ALA A 374 26.58 -4.02 -6.52
N THR A 375 26.12 -5.12 -7.15
CA THR A 375 26.44 -5.38 -8.57
C THR A 375 25.86 -4.34 -9.51
N ARG A 376 24.70 -3.74 -9.17
CA ARG A 376 24.11 -2.64 -9.94
C ARG A 376 24.83 -1.30 -9.76
N ARG A 377 25.39 -1.04 -8.57
CA ARG A 377 26.03 0.23 -8.24
C ARG A 377 27.54 0.24 -8.51
N PHE A 378 28.17 -0.93 -8.54
CA PHE A 378 29.60 -1.12 -8.78
C PHE A 378 29.84 -2.17 -9.89
N PRO A 379 29.41 -1.91 -11.14
CA PRO A 379 29.55 -2.87 -12.24
C PRO A 379 31.02 -3.24 -12.53
N ASP A 380 31.97 -2.34 -12.24
CA ASP A 380 33.41 -2.56 -12.43
C ASP A 380 34.03 -3.48 -11.36
N ALA A 381 33.31 -3.79 -10.28
CA ALA A 381 33.78 -4.65 -9.18
C ALA A 381 33.53 -6.15 -9.43
N ALA A 382 33.41 -6.58 -10.69
CA ALA A 382 33.13 -7.96 -11.08
C ALA A 382 34.13 -8.97 -10.47
N ASP A 383 35.42 -8.61 -10.41
CA ASP A 383 36.48 -9.46 -9.86
C ASP A 383 36.32 -9.72 -8.34
N LEU A 384 35.63 -8.83 -7.63
CA LEU A 384 35.37 -8.95 -6.19
C LEU A 384 34.01 -9.61 -5.91
N LEU A 385 32.97 -9.24 -6.67
CA LEU A 385 31.59 -9.65 -6.40
C LEU A 385 31.26 -11.05 -6.95
N ILE A 386 31.80 -11.45 -8.10
CA ILE A 386 31.53 -12.78 -8.67
C ILE A 386 32.02 -13.91 -7.74
N PRO A 387 33.24 -13.87 -7.16
CA PRO A 387 33.66 -14.89 -6.20
C PRO A 387 32.72 -15.06 -5.00
N VAL A 388 32.18 -13.95 -4.49
CA VAL A 388 31.20 -13.98 -3.40
C VAL A 388 29.90 -14.62 -3.85
N ILE A 389 29.34 -14.21 -5.00
CA ILE A 389 28.12 -14.83 -5.57
C ILE A 389 28.29 -16.34 -5.72
N ARG A 390 29.44 -16.78 -6.26
CA ARG A 390 29.75 -18.20 -6.44
C ARG A 390 29.79 -18.95 -5.11
N ARG A 391 30.46 -18.39 -4.09
CA ARG A 391 30.51 -18.98 -2.75
C ARG A 391 29.11 -19.15 -2.16
N GLU A 392 28.27 -18.13 -2.23
CA GLU A 392 26.90 -18.19 -1.68
C GLU A 392 26.01 -19.20 -2.45
N LEU A 393 26.14 -19.28 -3.78
CA LEU A 393 25.43 -20.28 -4.58
C LEU A 393 25.89 -21.71 -4.28
N ALA A 394 27.19 -21.92 -4.11
CA ALA A 394 27.81 -23.19 -3.75
C ALA A 394 27.46 -23.62 -2.32
N ALA A 395 27.25 -22.66 -1.41
CA ALA A 395 26.77 -22.91 -0.04
C ALA A 395 25.30 -23.37 0.03
N GLY A 396 24.59 -23.38 -1.11
CA GLY A 396 23.24 -23.95 -1.19
C GLY A 396 22.12 -22.92 -1.20
N ALA A 397 22.36 -21.65 -1.59
CA ALA A 397 21.30 -20.65 -1.69
C ALA A 397 20.09 -21.13 -2.53
N THR A 398 18.88 -20.90 -2.02
CA THR A 398 17.60 -21.30 -2.64
C THR A 398 16.59 -20.15 -2.63
N GLY A 399 15.41 -20.38 -3.23
CA GLY A 399 14.30 -19.43 -3.22
C GLY A 399 14.70 -18.04 -3.75
N ASN A 400 14.21 -16.99 -3.08
CA ASN A 400 14.48 -15.61 -3.46
C ASN A 400 15.97 -15.23 -3.37
N ALA A 401 16.73 -15.83 -2.44
CA ALA A 401 18.15 -15.56 -2.30
C ALA A 401 18.93 -16.10 -3.51
N GLY A 402 18.69 -17.36 -3.91
CA GLY A 402 19.30 -17.94 -5.10
C GLY A 402 18.93 -17.18 -6.38
N ILE A 403 17.65 -16.77 -6.50
CA ILE A 403 17.18 -15.96 -7.62
C ILE A 403 17.94 -14.62 -7.70
N ALA A 404 18.00 -13.88 -6.59
CA ALA A 404 18.66 -12.58 -6.53
C ALA A 404 20.16 -12.68 -6.86
N LEU A 405 20.86 -13.72 -6.38
CA LEU A 405 22.28 -13.95 -6.68
C LEU A 405 22.54 -14.22 -8.17
N ILE A 406 21.70 -15.04 -8.82
CA ILE A 406 21.84 -15.35 -10.25
C ILE A 406 21.47 -14.15 -11.12
N GLU A 407 20.45 -13.38 -10.72
CA GLU A 407 20.07 -12.14 -11.39
C GLU A 407 21.16 -11.06 -11.21
N ALA A 408 21.84 -11.02 -10.06
CA ALA A 408 22.95 -10.11 -9.80
C ALA A 408 24.15 -10.28 -10.74
N LEU A 409 24.26 -11.41 -11.45
CA LEU A 409 25.29 -11.64 -12.46
C LEU A 409 25.03 -10.89 -13.78
N ALA A 410 23.82 -10.39 -14.02
CA ALA A 410 23.45 -9.75 -15.29
C ALA A 410 24.37 -8.58 -15.70
N PRO A 411 24.67 -7.62 -14.81
CA PRO A 411 25.46 -6.44 -15.16
C PRO A 411 26.89 -6.75 -15.60
N PHE A 412 27.43 -7.91 -15.22
CA PHE A 412 28.81 -8.29 -15.53
C PHE A 412 29.02 -8.89 -16.93
N GLY A 413 27.95 -9.05 -17.71
CA GLY A 413 28.02 -9.56 -19.09
C GLY A 413 28.80 -10.87 -19.19
N ALA A 414 29.80 -10.92 -20.06
CA ALA A 414 30.62 -12.12 -20.29
C ALA A 414 31.39 -12.62 -19.05
N ALA A 415 31.71 -11.74 -18.08
CA ALA A 415 32.42 -12.15 -16.87
C ALA A 415 31.57 -13.09 -15.98
N ALA A 416 30.25 -13.05 -16.11
CA ALA A 416 29.32 -13.95 -15.42
C ALA A 416 29.60 -15.44 -15.69
N ARG A 417 30.28 -15.77 -16.80
CA ARG A 417 30.72 -17.14 -17.12
C ARG A 417 31.54 -17.81 -16.03
N ARG A 418 32.23 -17.04 -15.20
CA ARG A 418 33.03 -17.59 -14.09
C ARG A 418 32.17 -18.33 -13.07
N ALA A 419 30.86 -18.05 -13.01
CA ALA A 419 29.89 -18.72 -12.14
C ALA A 419 29.16 -19.91 -12.82
N GLU A 420 29.58 -20.33 -14.02
CA GLU A 420 28.95 -21.42 -14.77
C GLU A 420 28.83 -22.73 -13.97
N PRO A 421 29.85 -23.21 -13.22
CA PRO A 421 29.72 -24.43 -12.44
C PRO A 421 28.56 -24.38 -11.43
N GLU A 422 28.39 -23.24 -10.75
CA GLU A 422 27.34 -23.04 -9.76
C GLU A 422 25.95 -22.91 -10.43
N LEU A 423 25.86 -22.32 -11.62
CA LEU A 423 24.62 -22.27 -12.41
C LEU A 423 24.20 -23.66 -12.90
N VAL A 424 25.14 -24.49 -13.34
CA VAL A 424 24.88 -25.88 -13.73
C VAL A 424 24.39 -26.68 -12.53
N ASP A 425 25.00 -26.50 -11.36
CA ASP A 425 24.54 -27.16 -10.14
C ASP A 425 23.14 -26.72 -9.71
N CYS A 426 22.85 -25.41 -9.77
CA CYS A 426 21.53 -24.85 -9.52
C CYS A 426 20.45 -25.48 -10.43
N LEU A 427 20.74 -25.57 -11.74
CA LEU A 427 19.83 -26.21 -12.69
C LEU A 427 19.67 -27.72 -12.41
N ARG A 428 20.75 -28.43 -12.10
CA ARG A 428 20.73 -29.87 -11.79
C ARG A 428 19.93 -30.20 -10.54
N THR A 429 20.03 -29.36 -9.51
CA THR A 429 19.41 -29.56 -8.20
C THR A 429 18.02 -28.91 -8.09
N GLY A 430 17.55 -28.23 -9.14
CA GLY A 430 16.27 -27.51 -9.12
C GLY A 430 16.29 -26.18 -8.36
N ARG A 431 17.44 -25.77 -7.80
CA ARG A 431 17.57 -24.54 -7.02
C ARG A 431 17.62 -23.32 -7.95
N ALA A 432 16.59 -22.46 -7.90
CA ALA A 432 16.49 -21.29 -8.77
C ALA A 432 16.71 -21.64 -10.28
N ALA A 433 16.27 -22.84 -10.68
CA ALA A 433 16.60 -23.44 -11.96
C ALA A 433 16.17 -22.60 -13.18
N ILE A 434 15.05 -21.88 -13.07
CA ILE A 434 14.53 -21.02 -14.14
C ILE A 434 15.54 -19.91 -14.50
N VAL A 435 16.06 -19.19 -13.50
CA VAL A 435 17.01 -18.10 -13.75
C VAL A 435 18.41 -18.63 -14.06
N ALA A 436 18.77 -19.81 -13.53
CA ALA A 436 20.01 -20.50 -13.89
C ALA A 436 20.01 -20.88 -15.38
N ALA A 437 18.95 -21.51 -15.88
CA ALA A 437 18.80 -21.87 -17.28
C ALA A 437 18.89 -20.64 -18.19
N ARG A 438 18.19 -19.55 -17.86
CA ARG A 438 18.28 -18.28 -18.62
C ARG A 438 19.70 -17.73 -18.67
N ARG A 439 20.42 -17.75 -17.54
CA ARG A 439 21.78 -17.22 -17.47
C ARG A 439 22.77 -18.08 -18.26
N LEU A 440 22.61 -19.41 -18.22
CA LEU A 440 23.38 -20.36 -19.04
C LEU A 440 23.13 -20.15 -20.53
N GLY A 441 21.88 -19.89 -20.95
CA GLY A 441 21.57 -19.57 -22.35
C GLY A 441 22.22 -18.29 -22.85
N HIS A 442 22.22 -17.23 -22.04
CA HIS A 442 22.78 -15.93 -22.44
C HIS A 442 24.32 -15.90 -22.51
N ASN A 443 24.99 -16.53 -21.54
CA ASN A 443 26.45 -16.36 -21.39
C ASN A 443 27.24 -17.67 -21.36
N GLY A 444 26.57 -18.82 -21.26
CA GLY A 444 27.21 -20.12 -21.05
C GLY A 444 28.00 -20.62 -22.26
N VAL A 445 28.90 -21.56 -22.01
CA VAL A 445 29.65 -22.25 -23.05
C VAL A 445 28.85 -23.46 -23.53
N ARG A 446 28.79 -23.67 -24.84
CA ARG A 446 28.17 -24.88 -25.42
C ARG A 446 29.02 -26.12 -25.09
N THR A 447 28.67 -26.79 -24.01
CA THR A 447 29.21 -28.11 -23.63
C THR A 447 28.12 -29.17 -23.68
N ARG A 448 28.51 -30.42 -23.91
CA ARG A 448 27.55 -31.54 -23.96
C ARG A 448 26.76 -31.68 -22.65
N GLU A 449 27.42 -31.47 -21.51
CA GLU A 449 26.79 -31.53 -20.19
C GLU A 449 25.67 -30.49 -20.05
N ILE A 450 25.95 -29.24 -20.44
CA ILE A 450 24.98 -28.14 -20.33
C ILE A 450 23.82 -28.35 -21.30
N THR A 451 24.09 -28.74 -22.54
CA THR A 451 23.03 -29.00 -23.53
C THR A 451 22.14 -30.17 -23.12
N ASP A 452 22.73 -31.27 -22.62
CA ASP A 452 21.96 -32.45 -22.17
C ASP A 452 21.13 -32.12 -20.91
N LEU A 453 21.64 -31.26 -20.02
CA LEU A 453 20.91 -30.81 -18.84
C LEU A 453 19.73 -29.90 -19.21
N LEU A 454 19.95 -28.91 -20.08
CA LEU A 454 18.89 -28.04 -20.59
C LEU A 454 17.84 -28.84 -21.36
N HIS A 455 18.25 -29.77 -22.22
CA HIS A 455 17.32 -30.63 -22.96
C HIS A 455 16.45 -31.46 -22.01
N ARG A 456 17.02 -32.07 -20.97
CA ARG A 456 16.23 -32.78 -19.95
C ARG A 456 15.26 -31.85 -19.22
N ALA A 457 15.68 -30.63 -18.88
CA ALA A 457 14.81 -29.65 -18.23
C ALA A 457 13.63 -29.19 -19.12
N THR A 458 13.69 -29.38 -20.44
CA THR A 458 12.52 -29.15 -21.33
C THR A 458 11.39 -30.16 -21.14
N GLN A 459 11.65 -31.28 -20.46
CA GLN A 459 10.69 -32.34 -20.18
C GLN A 459 10.13 -32.27 -18.75
N ASP A 460 10.42 -31.20 -18.01
CA ASP A 460 9.89 -30.97 -16.67
C ASP A 460 8.38 -30.69 -16.69
N THR A 461 7.73 -30.83 -15.54
CA THR A 461 6.32 -30.47 -15.36
C THR A 461 6.09 -28.96 -15.20
N ASP A 462 7.11 -28.20 -14.75
CA ASP A 462 7.00 -26.76 -14.60
C ASP A 462 7.14 -26.05 -15.97
N GLY A 463 6.03 -25.50 -16.46
CA GLY A 463 5.97 -24.67 -17.67
C GLY A 463 6.98 -23.50 -17.67
N SER A 464 7.36 -22.99 -16.50
CA SER A 464 8.39 -21.97 -16.38
C SER A 464 9.79 -22.52 -16.56
N LEU A 465 10.13 -23.67 -16.01
CA LEU A 465 11.45 -24.24 -16.22
C LEU A 465 11.62 -24.69 -17.67
N THR A 466 10.63 -25.39 -18.21
CA THR A 466 10.64 -25.93 -19.58
C THR A 466 10.87 -24.86 -20.63
N THR A 467 10.11 -23.75 -20.58
CA THR A 467 10.27 -22.64 -21.53
C THR A 467 11.62 -21.93 -21.40
N ALA A 468 12.12 -21.73 -20.18
CA ALA A 468 13.44 -21.14 -19.97
C ALA A 468 14.56 -22.04 -20.50
N ALA A 469 14.46 -23.35 -20.26
CA ALA A 469 15.41 -24.34 -20.74
C ALA A 469 15.39 -24.48 -22.26
N ALA A 470 14.22 -24.46 -22.90
CA ALA A 470 14.09 -24.55 -24.35
C ALA A 470 14.74 -23.35 -25.05
N VAL A 471 14.48 -22.12 -24.56
CA VAL A 471 15.11 -20.90 -25.10
C VAL A 471 16.63 -20.94 -24.87
N ALA A 472 17.09 -21.32 -23.69
CA ALA A 472 18.52 -21.42 -23.40
C ALA A 472 19.22 -22.50 -24.25
N HIS A 473 18.56 -23.64 -24.48
CA HIS A 473 19.05 -24.69 -25.37
C HIS A 473 19.17 -24.18 -26.81
N HIS A 474 18.18 -23.45 -27.31
CA HIS A 474 18.23 -22.81 -28.62
C HIS A 474 19.40 -21.81 -28.73
N GLN A 475 19.57 -20.93 -27.74
CA GLN A 475 20.67 -19.95 -27.73
C GLN A 475 22.05 -20.60 -27.86
N LEU A 476 22.25 -21.79 -27.27
CA LEU A 476 23.52 -22.52 -27.33
C LEU A 476 23.67 -23.42 -28.56
N THR A 477 22.58 -23.96 -29.11
CA THR A 477 22.62 -25.02 -30.13
C THR A 477 22.14 -24.59 -31.51
N GLY A 478 21.27 -23.58 -31.59
CA GLY A 478 20.50 -23.20 -32.77
C GLY A 478 19.25 -24.06 -33.00
N ASP A 479 18.95 -25.04 -32.14
CA ASP A 479 17.79 -25.94 -32.30
C ASP A 479 16.48 -25.23 -32.01
N LEU A 480 15.68 -24.96 -33.04
CA LEU A 480 14.37 -24.33 -32.93
C LEU A 480 13.24 -25.34 -32.67
N ASP A 481 13.40 -26.60 -33.07
CA ASP A 481 12.34 -27.61 -32.98
C ASP A 481 11.95 -27.90 -31.53
N THR A 482 12.95 -27.90 -30.63
CA THR A 482 12.72 -28.03 -29.19
C THR A 482 11.89 -26.86 -28.64
N VAL A 483 12.11 -25.64 -29.13
CA VAL A 483 11.33 -24.46 -28.70
C VAL A 483 9.89 -24.58 -29.17
N LEU A 484 9.67 -24.89 -30.45
CA LEU A 484 8.32 -24.99 -31.01
C LEU A 484 7.49 -26.05 -30.27
N ARG A 485 8.07 -27.23 -30.02
CA ARG A 485 7.42 -28.32 -29.28
C ARG A 485 6.97 -27.93 -27.87
N VAL A 486 7.74 -27.07 -27.19
CA VAL A 486 7.42 -26.62 -25.83
C VAL A 486 6.40 -25.48 -25.86
N PHE A 487 6.54 -24.51 -26.76
CA PHE A 487 5.72 -23.30 -26.75
C PHE A 487 4.35 -23.47 -27.41
N GLU A 488 4.21 -24.25 -28.49
CA GLU A 488 2.92 -24.41 -29.20
C GLU A 488 1.78 -24.89 -28.29
N PRO A 489 1.95 -25.93 -27.45
CA PRO A 489 0.87 -26.37 -26.55
C PRO A 489 0.58 -25.36 -25.45
N LEU A 490 1.61 -24.68 -24.94
CA LEU A 490 1.47 -23.70 -23.85
C LEU A 490 0.75 -22.43 -24.29
N LEU A 491 1.00 -21.96 -25.52
CA LEU A 491 0.36 -20.78 -26.07
C LEU A 491 -1.08 -21.07 -26.54
N SER A 492 -1.36 -22.29 -26.98
CA SER A 492 -2.69 -22.72 -27.43
C SER A 492 -3.64 -23.12 -26.28
N GLY A 493 -3.13 -23.26 -25.05
CA GLY A 493 -3.92 -23.60 -23.87
C GLY A 493 -4.66 -22.42 -23.23
N ARG A 494 -5.66 -22.70 -22.37
CA ARG A 494 -6.43 -21.67 -21.63
C ARG A 494 -5.67 -21.08 -20.41
N GLY A 495 -4.34 -21.13 -20.40
CA GLY A 495 -3.49 -20.75 -19.26
C GLY A 495 -3.08 -19.27 -19.22
N ARG A 496 -2.14 -18.92 -18.33
CA ARG A 496 -1.56 -17.56 -18.21
C ARG A 496 -0.45 -17.36 -19.27
N SER A 497 -0.83 -17.28 -20.55
CA SER A 497 0.10 -17.27 -21.68
C SER A 497 1.11 -16.11 -21.68
N HIS A 498 0.81 -14.99 -21.02
CA HIS A 498 1.72 -13.84 -20.90
C HIS A 498 3.08 -14.16 -20.27
N TRP A 499 3.15 -15.11 -19.31
CA TRP A 499 4.41 -15.52 -18.69
C TRP A 499 5.36 -16.20 -19.67
N TYR A 500 4.83 -16.81 -20.72
CA TYR A 500 5.60 -17.52 -21.74
C TYR A 500 5.97 -16.59 -22.90
N LEU A 501 5.04 -15.72 -23.34
CA LEU A 501 5.26 -14.76 -24.42
C LEU A 501 6.44 -13.80 -24.16
N SER A 502 6.61 -13.36 -22.90
CA SER A 502 7.75 -12.52 -22.52
C SER A 502 9.10 -13.21 -22.72
N ARG A 503 9.14 -14.55 -22.69
CA ARG A 503 10.37 -15.36 -22.81
C ARG A 503 10.82 -15.59 -24.24
N LEU A 504 9.99 -15.24 -25.22
CA LEU A 504 10.34 -15.31 -26.63
C LEU A 504 11.31 -14.19 -27.06
N GLU A 505 11.57 -13.21 -26.19
CA GLU A 505 12.46 -12.07 -26.47
C GLU A 505 13.79 -12.49 -27.13
N PRO A 506 14.55 -13.48 -26.62
CA PRO A 506 15.85 -13.80 -27.19
C PRO A 506 15.80 -14.48 -28.56
N LEU A 507 14.64 -14.95 -29.00
CA LEU A 507 14.47 -15.62 -30.30
C LEU A 507 14.25 -14.60 -31.43
N GLY A 508 13.71 -13.42 -31.13
CA GLY A 508 13.36 -12.41 -32.12
C GLY A 508 12.56 -13.00 -33.29
N GLY A 509 12.99 -12.74 -34.52
CA GLY A 509 12.36 -13.26 -35.74
C GLY A 509 12.39 -14.79 -35.88
N ALA A 510 13.26 -15.51 -35.16
CA ALA A 510 13.29 -16.98 -35.22
C ALA A 510 12.00 -17.62 -34.66
N ALA A 511 11.24 -16.90 -33.84
CA ALA A 511 9.95 -17.35 -33.32
C ALA A 511 8.77 -17.15 -34.30
N ALA A 512 9.01 -16.77 -35.56
CA ALA A 512 7.98 -16.62 -36.60
C ALA A 512 7.00 -17.82 -36.73
N PRO A 513 7.42 -19.09 -36.60
CA PRO A 513 6.48 -20.22 -36.66
C PRO A 513 5.42 -20.23 -35.55
N LEU A 514 5.62 -19.51 -34.45
CA LEU A 514 4.66 -19.39 -33.34
C LEU A 514 3.58 -18.32 -33.58
N LEU A 515 3.69 -17.51 -34.64
CA LEU A 515 2.73 -16.43 -34.92
C LEU A 515 1.26 -16.89 -34.98
N PRO A 516 0.91 -18.05 -35.59
CA PRO A 516 -0.48 -18.52 -35.60
C PRO A 516 -1.07 -18.76 -34.20
N SER A 517 -0.24 -19.04 -33.19
CA SER A 517 -0.66 -19.16 -31.79
C SER A 517 -0.66 -17.82 -31.04
N ILE A 518 0.12 -16.84 -31.51
CA ILE A 518 0.25 -15.51 -30.87
C ILE A 518 -0.81 -14.55 -31.38
N GLU A 519 -1.14 -14.58 -32.68
CA GLU A 519 -2.10 -13.66 -33.30
C GLU A 519 -3.47 -13.64 -32.62
N PRO A 520 -4.09 -14.78 -32.26
CA PRO A 520 -5.37 -14.78 -31.54
C PRO A 520 -5.29 -14.14 -30.14
N LEU A 521 -4.10 -14.14 -29.52
CA LEU A 521 -3.89 -13.58 -28.18
C LEU A 521 -3.85 -12.05 -28.16
N LEU A 522 -3.76 -11.40 -29.32
CA LEU A 522 -3.90 -9.95 -29.44
C LEU A 522 -5.29 -9.46 -29.04
N ASP A 523 -6.30 -10.33 -29.19
CA ASP A 523 -7.72 -10.05 -28.88
C ASP A 523 -8.19 -10.74 -27.59
N ASP A 524 -7.28 -11.26 -26.76
CA ASP A 524 -7.61 -11.95 -25.48
C ASP A 524 -8.28 -10.98 -24.48
N GLU A 525 -9.19 -11.47 -23.64
CA GLU A 525 -9.89 -10.63 -22.66
C GLU A 525 -8.94 -10.07 -21.57
N ARG A 526 -7.79 -10.71 -21.33
CA ARG A 526 -6.85 -10.36 -20.26
C ARG A 526 -5.78 -9.39 -20.76
N ASP A 527 -5.68 -8.24 -20.12
CA ASP A 527 -4.75 -7.15 -20.47
C ASP A 527 -3.28 -7.59 -20.55
N TRP A 528 -2.80 -8.36 -19.56
CA TRP A 528 -1.43 -8.88 -19.56
C TRP A 528 -1.13 -9.79 -20.75
N THR A 529 -2.12 -10.58 -21.20
CA THR A 529 -1.97 -11.46 -22.35
C THR A 529 -1.91 -10.64 -23.64
N ARG A 530 -2.82 -9.67 -23.82
CA ARG A 530 -2.79 -8.75 -24.98
C ARG A 530 -1.49 -7.96 -25.05
N MET A 531 -1.02 -7.39 -23.93
CA MET A 531 0.23 -6.65 -23.86
C MET A 531 1.42 -7.52 -24.30
N ALA A 532 1.55 -8.71 -23.70
CA ALA A 532 2.66 -9.61 -23.99
C ALA A 532 2.60 -10.16 -25.43
N ALA A 533 1.40 -10.38 -25.96
CA ALA A 533 1.19 -10.82 -27.34
C ALA A 533 1.56 -9.73 -28.34
N ALA A 534 1.13 -8.48 -28.11
CA ALA A 534 1.49 -7.35 -28.95
C ALA A 534 3.01 -7.10 -28.96
N GLN A 535 3.65 -7.17 -27.79
CA GLN A 535 5.10 -7.04 -27.69
C GLN A 535 5.84 -8.18 -28.39
N ALA A 536 5.40 -9.43 -28.21
CA ALA A 536 5.99 -10.59 -28.89
C ALA A 536 5.79 -10.52 -30.42
N HIS A 537 4.59 -10.18 -30.88
CA HIS A 537 4.27 -10.01 -32.30
C HIS A 537 5.19 -8.95 -32.94
N HIS A 538 5.35 -7.78 -32.31
CA HIS A 538 6.25 -6.74 -32.81
C HIS A 538 7.70 -7.24 -32.88
N ARG A 539 8.21 -7.89 -31.82
CA ARG A 539 9.57 -8.43 -31.79
C ARG A 539 9.83 -9.48 -32.88
N ILE A 540 8.84 -10.31 -33.20
CA ILE A 540 8.96 -11.37 -34.20
C ILE A 540 8.86 -10.82 -35.63
N THR A 541 7.91 -9.92 -35.87
CA THR A 541 7.60 -9.43 -37.23
C THR A 541 8.39 -8.18 -37.61
N GLY A 542 8.88 -7.42 -36.62
CA GLY A 542 9.40 -6.07 -36.80
C GLY A 542 8.35 -5.02 -37.18
N SER A 543 7.09 -5.41 -37.43
CA SER A 543 6.03 -4.49 -37.83
C SER A 543 5.30 -3.92 -36.60
N PRO A 544 5.06 -2.59 -36.55
CA PRO A 544 4.27 -1.98 -35.49
C PRO A 544 2.75 -2.11 -35.72
N ASP A 545 2.29 -2.46 -36.93
CA ASP A 545 0.91 -2.19 -37.37
C ASP A 545 -0.16 -2.94 -36.55
N ARG A 546 0.13 -4.18 -36.14
CA ARG A 546 -0.78 -4.98 -35.30
C ARG A 546 -0.57 -4.74 -33.81
N ALA A 547 0.64 -4.37 -33.40
CA ALA A 547 1.01 -4.22 -32.01
C ALA A 547 0.58 -2.86 -31.44
N VAL A 548 0.81 -1.78 -32.18
CA VAL A 548 0.56 -0.40 -31.71
C VAL A 548 -0.90 -0.19 -31.28
N PRO A 549 -1.94 -0.57 -32.03
CA PRO A 549 -3.32 -0.37 -31.61
C PRO A 549 -3.66 -1.05 -30.27
N VAL A 550 -3.13 -2.27 -30.07
CA VAL A 550 -3.33 -3.03 -28.83
C VAL A 550 -2.58 -2.36 -27.67
N LEU A 551 -1.33 -1.96 -27.89
CA LEU A 551 -0.52 -1.31 -26.86
C LEU A 551 -1.12 0.04 -26.43
N VAL A 552 -1.58 0.85 -27.38
CA VAL A 552 -2.25 2.14 -27.14
C VAL A 552 -3.49 1.97 -26.26
N ALA A 553 -4.32 0.98 -26.55
CA ALA A 553 -5.52 0.68 -25.78
C ALA A 553 -5.22 0.26 -24.32
N LEU A 554 -4.00 -0.22 -24.05
CA LEU A 554 -3.56 -0.68 -22.73
C LEU A 554 -2.79 0.38 -21.94
N VAL A 555 -2.37 1.49 -22.56
CA VAL A 555 -1.63 2.56 -21.88
C VAL A 555 -2.48 3.13 -20.74
N GLY A 556 -1.91 3.15 -19.53
CA GLY A 556 -2.59 3.59 -18.33
C GLY A 556 -1.64 3.65 -17.12
N ALA A 557 -2.09 4.29 -16.05
CA ALA A 557 -1.42 4.29 -14.75
C ALA A 557 -1.63 2.96 -14.02
N THR A 558 -1.25 1.85 -14.67
CA THR A 558 -1.30 0.49 -14.13
C THR A 558 0.01 -0.26 -14.45
N PRO A 559 0.36 -1.34 -13.74
CA PRO A 559 1.54 -2.13 -14.06
C PRO A 559 1.58 -2.67 -15.51
N VAL A 560 0.40 -3.04 -16.05
CA VAL A 560 0.28 -3.46 -17.46
C VAL A 560 0.43 -2.26 -18.40
N GLY A 561 -0.11 -1.09 -18.04
CA GLY A 561 0.00 0.13 -18.84
C GLY A 561 1.42 0.67 -18.93
N LEU A 562 2.21 0.61 -17.85
CA LEU A 562 3.65 0.89 -17.89
C LEU A 562 4.38 -0.07 -18.85
N SER A 563 4.05 -1.36 -18.78
CA SER A 563 4.65 -2.37 -19.67
C SER A 563 4.28 -2.12 -21.14
N ALA A 564 3.02 -1.75 -21.40
CA ALA A 564 2.54 -1.38 -22.73
C ALA A 564 3.26 -0.13 -23.25
N LEU A 565 3.48 0.87 -22.41
CA LEU A 565 4.19 2.09 -22.75
C LEU A 565 5.66 1.81 -23.13
N LYS A 566 6.36 0.95 -22.37
CA LYS A 566 7.73 0.50 -22.68
C LYS A 566 7.77 -0.27 -24.01
N ALA A 567 6.79 -1.16 -24.23
CA ALA A 567 6.66 -1.87 -25.49
C ALA A 567 6.40 -0.92 -26.68
N LEU A 568 5.54 0.09 -26.49
CA LEU A 568 5.24 1.10 -27.49
C LEU A 568 6.47 1.92 -27.85
N ALA A 569 7.25 2.34 -26.86
CA ALA A 569 8.53 3.02 -27.05
C ALA A 569 9.50 2.20 -27.93
N ALA A 570 9.55 0.89 -27.73
CA ALA A 570 10.39 0.00 -28.54
C ALA A 570 9.93 -0.11 -30.01
N THR A 571 8.66 0.20 -30.32
CA THR A 571 8.16 0.20 -31.71
C THR A 571 8.63 1.40 -32.53
N GLY A 572 9.08 2.47 -31.88
CA GLY A 572 9.43 3.74 -32.53
C GLY A 572 8.24 4.49 -33.16
N ARG A 573 6.99 4.05 -32.93
CA ARG A 573 5.78 4.68 -33.47
C ARG A 573 4.79 4.97 -32.36
N VAL A 574 4.69 6.25 -31.98
CA VAL A 574 3.74 6.74 -30.98
C VAL A 574 2.64 7.52 -31.67
N PRO A 575 1.35 7.12 -31.52
CA PRO A 575 0.24 7.92 -32.04
C PRO A 575 0.11 9.26 -31.34
N ALA A 576 -0.10 10.34 -32.10
CA ALA A 576 -0.23 11.71 -31.56
C ALA A 576 -1.40 11.86 -30.55
N GLU A 577 -2.42 11.02 -30.65
CA GLU A 577 -3.56 10.94 -29.72
C GLU A 577 -3.15 10.58 -28.28
N LEU A 578 -1.99 9.94 -28.08
CA LEU A 578 -1.46 9.67 -26.74
C LEU A 578 -0.82 10.90 -26.07
N GLY A 579 -0.57 11.98 -26.82
CA GLY A 579 0.10 13.18 -26.31
C GLY A 579 -0.47 13.72 -24.99
N PRO A 580 -1.81 13.90 -24.84
CA PRO A 580 -2.41 14.32 -23.58
C PRO A 580 -2.16 13.35 -22.42
N THR A 581 -2.28 12.03 -22.65
CA THR A 581 -2.02 10.99 -21.65
C THR A 581 -0.55 10.99 -21.22
N LEU A 582 0.38 11.08 -22.18
CA LEU A 582 1.82 11.15 -21.89
C LEU A 582 2.18 12.40 -21.06
N ARG A 583 1.61 13.57 -21.39
CA ARG A 583 1.78 14.79 -20.59
C ARG A 583 1.23 14.60 -19.19
N SER A 584 0.05 13.98 -19.04
CA SER A 584 -0.52 13.67 -17.73
C SER A 584 0.42 12.80 -16.89
N PHE A 585 1.11 11.82 -17.50
CA PHE A 585 2.08 10.97 -16.80
C PHE A 585 3.39 11.69 -16.50
N ALA A 586 3.88 12.53 -17.40
CA ALA A 586 5.16 13.23 -17.29
C ALA A 586 5.11 14.39 -16.28
N ASP A 587 4.01 15.13 -16.27
CA ASP A 587 3.87 16.42 -15.60
C ASP A 587 3.05 16.34 -14.31
N SER A 588 2.38 15.21 -14.03
CA SER A 588 1.70 15.00 -12.75
C SER A 588 2.67 15.23 -11.59
N PRO A 589 2.33 16.07 -10.60
CA PRO A 589 3.10 16.21 -9.37
C PRO A 589 2.88 15.02 -8.43
N ARG A 590 1.79 14.27 -8.63
CA ARG A 590 1.49 13.04 -7.89
C ARG A 590 2.07 11.81 -8.56
N ARG A 591 2.42 10.82 -7.75
CA ARG A 591 2.69 9.47 -8.23
C ARG A 591 1.38 8.83 -8.70
N LEU A 592 1.45 8.18 -9.85
CA LEU A 592 0.30 7.53 -10.47
C LEU A 592 0.35 6.00 -10.30
N LEU A 593 1.49 5.47 -9.88
CA LEU A 593 1.70 4.06 -9.58
C LEU A 593 2.29 3.91 -8.19
N GLY A 594 1.67 3.06 -7.37
CA GLY A 594 2.17 2.72 -6.04
C GLY A 594 3.43 1.86 -6.10
N ASP A 595 4.08 1.72 -4.94
CA ASP A 595 5.25 0.88 -4.79
C ASP A 595 4.86 -0.62 -4.82
N THR A 596 5.02 -1.26 -5.97
CA THR A 596 4.92 -2.72 -6.10
C THR A 596 6.30 -3.37 -6.18
N ARG A 597 7.35 -2.80 -5.56
CA ARG A 597 8.74 -3.30 -5.59
C ARG A 597 8.83 -4.73 -5.04
N LEU A 598 8.52 -5.70 -5.89
CA LEU A 598 8.74 -7.11 -5.60
C LEU A 598 10.22 -7.49 -5.78
N ARG A 599 11.06 -6.66 -6.39
CA ARG A 599 12.45 -7.04 -6.79
C ARG A 599 13.49 -5.92 -6.88
N GLY A 600 13.48 -4.93 -5.99
CA GLY A 600 14.56 -3.93 -5.94
C GLY A 600 14.82 -3.17 -7.26
N GLU A 601 13.75 -3.04 -8.05
CA GLU A 601 13.67 -2.26 -9.29
C GLU A 601 13.49 -0.76 -8.97
N THR A 602 13.69 0.09 -9.98
CA THR A 602 13.31 1.50 -9.92
C THR A 602 11.83 1.61 -9.56
N HIS A 603 11.43 2.65 -8.85
CA HIS A 603 10.02 2.84 -8.50
C HIS A 603 9.15 2.88 -9.77
N PRO A 604 8.05 2.10 -9.89
CA PRO A 604 7.26 2.00 -11.11
C PRO A 604 6.77 3.36 -11.65
N ASP A 605 6.35 4.26 -10.76
CA ASP A 605 5.98 5.63 -11.14
C ASP A 605 7.13 6.44 -11.76
N ALA A 606 8.35 6.26 -11.27
CA ALA A 606 9.53 6.95 -11.83
C ALA A 606 9.84 6.43 -13.24
N GLU A 607 9.68 5.13 -13.48
CA GLU A 607 9.78 4.55 -14.82
C GLU A 607 8.68 5.07 -15.75
N LEU A 608 7.43 5.14 -15.27
CA LEU A 608 6.31 5.69 -16.04
C LEU A 608 6.60 7.13 -16.49
N ARG A 609 7.05 7.98 -15.55
CA ARG A 609 7.40 9.37 -15.84
C ARG A 609 8.57 9.47 -16.83
N ALA A 610 9.62 8.66 -16.63
CA ALA A 610 10.79 8.67 -17.50
C ALA A 610 10.45 8.25 -18.93
N VAL A 611 9.71 7.16 -19.10
CA VAL A 611 9.30 6.68 -20.43
C VAL A 611 8.36 7.67 -21.11
N ALA A 612 7.39 8.25 -20.37
CA ALA A 612 6.49 9.27 -20.92
C ALA A 612 7.26 10.50 -21.43
N ARG A 613 8.24 11.00 -20.67
CA ARG A 613 9.11 12.12 -21.10
C ARG A 613 9.95 11.77 -22.34
N THR A 614 10.52 10.58 -22.39
CA THR A 614 11.27 10.11 -23.57
C THR A 614 10.39 10.08 -24.81
N LEU A 615 9.15 9.61 -24.69
CA LEU A 615 8.22 9.56 -25.83
C LEU A 615 7.76 10.94 -26.27
N LEU A 616 7.54 11.88 -25.35
CA LEU A 616 7.18 13.27 -25.67
C LEU A 616 8.31 14.06 -26.35
N THR A 617 9.57 13.63 -26.21
CA THR A 617 10.74 14.29 -26.82
C THR A 617 11.17 13.65 -28.13
N SER A 618 10.57 12.51 -28.49
CA SER A 618 10.87 11.76 -29.72
C SER A 618 9.91 12.11 -30.88
N ASP A 619 8.86 12.89 -30.61
CA ASP A 619 8.00 13.57 -31.59
C ASP A 619 8.58 14.94 -31.96
#